data_AF-A0A1F9KG65-F1
#
_entry.id   AF-A0A1F9KG65-F1
#
_cell.length_a   1.000
_cell.length_b   1.000
_cell.length_c   1.000
_cell.angle_alpha   90.00
_cell.angle_beta   90.00
_cell.angle_gamma   90.00
#
_symmetry.space_group_name_H-M   'P 1'
#
loop_
_entity.id
_entity.type
_entity.pdbx_description
1 polymer ?
#
loop_
_entity_poly.entity_id
_entity_poly.type
_entity_poly.pdbx_seq_one_letter_code
_entity_poly.pdbx_strand_id
1 'polypeptide(L)' 'MIPVPKEILWDYAEPPEDILWRLQRIADFFPLYGSDRETVAQLYVHRDELKLDGATRSLIEEYHHVWEVET' A
#
# COMPACT_ATOMS: atom_id res chain seq x y z
N MET A 1 -11.10 -6.23 0.98
CA MET A 1 -10.36 -6.27 2.27
C MET A 1 -8.90 -6.38 1.89
N ILE A 2 -8.06 -5.42 2.28
CA ILE A 2 -6.64 -5.45 1.88
C ILE A 2 -5.92 -6.49 2.75
N PRO A 3 -5.41 -7.59 2.16
CA PRO A 3 -4.65 -8.58 2.91
C PRO A 3 -3.31 -7.98 3.32
N VAL A 4 -2.99 -8.06 4.60
CA VAL A 4 -1.66 -7.67 5.10
C VAL A 4 -0.83 -8.95 5.25
N PRO A 5 0.31 -9.07 4.55
CA PRO A 5 1.21 -10.22 4.68
C PRO A 5 1.62 -10.46 6.14
N LYS A 6 1.64 -11.72 6.57
CA LYS A 6 2.00 -12.06 7.97
C LYS A 6 3.44 -11.69 8.29
N GLU A 7 4.29 -11.66 7.29
CA GLU A 7 5.69 -11.27 7.37
C GLU A 7 5.88 -9.82 7.83
N ILE A 8 4.87 -8.96 7.60
CA ILE A 8 4.86 -7.56 8.03
C ILE A 8 3.88 -7.28 9.19
N LEU A 9 3.13 -8.31 9.62
CA LEU A 9 2.35 -8.30 10.86
C LEU A 9 3.30 -8.67 12.00
N TRP A 10 3.86 -7.65 12.62
CA TRP A 10 4.89 -7.75 13.65
C TRP A 10 4.42 -8.54 14.90
N ASP A 11 4.12 -7.87 16.01
CA ASP A 11 3.58 -8.52 17.21
C ASP A 11 2.04 -8.69 17.16
N TYR A 12 1.42 -8.44 15.99
CA TYR A 12 -0.02 -8.55 15.81
C TYR A 12 -0.40 -9.96 15.36
N ALA A 13 -1.23 -10.63 16.15
CA ALA A 13 -1.84 -11.90 15.74
C ALA A 13 -2.72 -11.73 14.49
N GLU A 14 -3.45 -10.62 14.41
CA GLU A 14 -4.29 -10.24 13.27
C GLU A 14 -4.14 -8.73 12.98
N PRO A 15 -4.18 -8.31 11.69
CA PRO A 15 -4.19 -6.89 11.36
C PRO A 15 -5.47 -6.23 11.88
N PRO A 16 -5.38 -5.04 12.50
CA PRO A 16 -6.54 -4.18 12.76
C PRO A 16 -7.40 -3.99 11.51
N GLU A 17 -8.71 -3.81 11.66
CA GLU A 17 -9.62 -3.59 10.51
C GLU A 17 -9.46 -2.21 9.85
N ASP A 18 -8.77 -1.28 10.52
CA ASP A 18 -8.49 0.06 10.03
C ASP A 18 -7.70 0.03 8.71
N ILE A 19 -8.30 0.58 7.65
CA ILE A 19 -7.73 0.58 6.31
C ILE A 19 -6.45 1.41 6.22
N LEU A 20 -6.39 2.57 6.88
CA LEU A 20 -5.20 3.43 6.86
C LEU A 20 -4.05 2.76 7.60
N TRP A 21 -4.34 2.05 8.70
CA TRP A 21 -3.32 1.26 9.39
C TRP A 21 -2.75 0.17 8.47
N ARG A 22 -3.61 -0.56 7.77
CA ARG A 22 -3.20 -1.64 6.85
C ARG A 22 -2.39 -1.10 5.68
N LEU A 23 -2.86 -0.01 5.07
CA LEU A 23 -2.19 0.65 3.95
C LEU A 23 -0.85 1.25 4.37
N GLN A 24 -0.78 1.89 5.54
CA GLN A 24 0.49 2.38 6.08
C GLN A 24 1.48 1.23 6.25
N ARG A 25 1.02 0.11 6.81
CA ARG A 25 1.89 -1.05 7.00
C ARG A 25 2.42 -1.60 5.69
N ILE A 26 1.60 -1.63 4.64
CA ILE A 26 2.03 -2.07 3.31
C ILE A 26 2.99 -1.04 2.70
N ALA A 27 2.67 0.25 2.79
CA ALA A 27 3.49 1.35 2.28
C ALA A 27 4.90 1.36 2.86
N ASP A 28 5.05 1.05 4.15
CA ASP A 28 6.35 0.97 4.83
C ASP A 28 7.31 -0.07 4.21
N PHE A 29 6.78 -1.04 3.45
CA PHE A 29 7.55 -2.08 2.77
C PHE A 29 7.33 -2.09 1.25
N PHE A 30 6.72 -1.05 0.70
CA PHE A 30 6.53 -0.95 -0.74
C PHE A 30 7.88 -0.77 -1.45
N PRO A 31 8.13 -1.38 -2.63
CA PRO A 31 7.22 -2.20 -3.44
C PRO A 31 7.31 -3.71 -3.16
N LEU A 32 8.06 -4.15 -2.14
CA LEU A 32 8.22 -5.57 -1.82
C LEU A 32 6.86 -6.23 -1.51
N TYR A 33 5.94 -5.47 -0.92
CA TYR A 33 4.55 -5.85 -0.71
C TYR A 33 3.58 -4.80 -1.28
N GLY A 34 2.41 -5.24 -1.74
CA GLY A 34 1.32 -4.36 -2.18
C GLY A 34 1.47 -3.75 -3.57
N SER A 35 2.28 -4.36 -4.45
CA SER A 35 2.45 -3.93 -5.84
C SER A 35 1.34 -4.42 -6.79
N ASP A 36 0.38 -5.20 -6.29
CA ASP A 36 -0.79 -5.63 -7.06
C ASP A 36 -1.73 -4.46 -7.35
N ARG A 37 -2.52 -4.57 -8.42
CA ARG A 37 -3.35 -3.48 -8.92
C ARG A 37 -4.36 -2.96 -7.90
N GLU A 38 -5.01 -3.84 -7.14
CA GLU A 38 -6.02 -3.44 -6.15
C GLU A 38 -5.37 -2.65 -5.01
N THR A 39 -4.27 -3.16 -4.46
CA THR A 39 -3.54 -2.51 -3.37
C THR A 39 -2.94 -1.18 -3.81
N VAL A 40 -2.34 -1.11 -5.01
CA VAL A 40 -1.80 0.13 -5.58
C VAL A 40 -2.90 1.20 -5.73
N ALA A 41 -4.10 0.82 -6.20
CA ALA A 41 -5.22 1.74 -6.31
C ALA A 41 -5.60 2.33 -4.94
N GLN A 42 -5.64 1.50 -3.90
CA GLN A 42 -5.95 1.95 -2.54
C GLN A 42 -4.84 2.83 -1.95
N LEU A 43 -3.58 2.44 -2.14
CA LEU A 43 -2.42 3.25 -1.74
C LEU A 43 -2.45 4.64 -2.42
N TYR A 44 -2.79 4.69 -3.71
CA TYR A 44 -2.89 5.95 -4.45
C TYR A 44 -4.03 6.83 -3.94
N VAL A 45 -5.22 6.26 -3.71
CA VAL A 45 -6.39 7.00 -3.18
C VAL A 45 -6.09 7.64 -1.82
N HIS A 46 -5.40 6.92 -0.94
CA HIS A 46 -5.10 7.37 0.42
C HIS A 46 -3.71 8.02 0.59
N ARG A 47 -2.95 8.25 -0.50
CA ARG A 47 -1.53 8.68 -0.44
C ARG A 47 -1.27 9.97 0.34
N ASP A 48 -2.26 10.86 0.41
CA ASP A 48 -2.15 12.13 1.14
C ASP A 48 -2.48 11.99 2.64
N GLU A 49 -3.12 10.89 3.05
CA GLU A 49 -3.39 10.53 4.45
C GLU A 49 -2.27 9.66 5.04
N LEU A 50 -1.52 8.97 4.17
CA LEU A 50 -0.41 8.11 4.55
C LEU A 50 0.87 8.92 4.80
N LYS A 51 1.69 8.44 5.73
CA LYS A 51 3.01 9.00 6.03
C LYS A 51 4.04 8.42 5.06
N LEU A 52 4.00 8.89 3.81
CA LEU A 52 4.90 8.43 2.75
C LEU A 52 6.14 9.33 2.65
N ASP A 53 7.31 8.74 2.46
CA ASP A 53 8.45 9.49 1.93
C ASP A 53 8.25 9.77 0.42
N GLY A 54 9.01 10.74 -0.10
CA GLY A 54 8.86 11.18 -1.48
C GLY A 54 9.11 10.08 -2.51
N ALA A 55 10.06 9.17 -2.27
CA ALA A 55 10.38 8.10 -3.19
C ALA A 55 9.27 7.05 -3.23
N THR A 56 8.78 6.63 -2.06
CA THR A 56 7.66 5.68 -1.95
C THR A 56 6.41 6.24 -2.62
N ARG A 57 6.10 7.53 -2.38
CA ARG A 57 4.98 8.20 -3.04
C ARG A 57 5.11 8.18 -4.56
N SER A 58 6.27 8.56 -5.09
CA SER A 58 6.49 8.56 -6.54
C SER A 58 6.38 7.16 -7.15
N LEU A 59 6.86 6.12 -6.46
CA LEU A 59 6.71 4.74 -6.94
C LEU A 59 5.24 4.30 -6.99
N ILE A 60 4.43 4.63 -5.96
CA ILE A 60 2.99 4.30 -5.96
C ILE A 60 2.28 5.00 -7.14
N GLU A 61 2.59 6.27 -7.38
CA GLU A 61 2.01 7.04 -8.49
C GLU A 61 2.39 6.45 -9.86
N GLU A 62 3.64 5.99 -10.03
CA GLU A 62 4.10 5.34 -11.26
C GLU A 62 3.41 3.99 -11.48
N TYR A 63 3.36 3.12 -10.46
CA TYR A 63 2.65 1.84 -10.55
C TYR A 63 1.17 2.05 -10.91
N HIS A 64 0.52 3.02 -10.27
CA HIS A 64 -0.87 3.36 -10.56
C HIS A 64 -1.03 3.82 -12.02
N HIS A 65 -0.13 4.68 -12.50
CA HIS A 65 -0.17 5.17 -13.88
C HIS A 65 -0.07 4.02 -14.90
N VAL A 66 0.89 3.10 -14.71
CA VAL A 66 1.06 1.94 -15.60
C VAL A 66 -0.21 1.10 -15.65
N TRP A 67 -0.85 0.84 -14.50
CA TRP A 67 -2.08 0.03 -14.44
C TRP A 67 -3.31 0.69 -15.05
N GLU A 68 -3.40 2.02 -15.03
CA GLU A 68 -4.47 2.74 -15.72
C GLU A 68 -4.26 2.78 -17.23
N VAL A 69 -3.01 2.82 -17.71
CA VAL A 69 -2.69 2.85 -19.15
C VAL A 69 -2.88 1.48 -19.82
N GLU A 70 -2.72 0.38 -19.08
CA GLU A 70 -2.93 -0.99 -19.60
C GLU A 70 -4.42 -1.42 -19.70
N THR A 71 -5.38 -0.51 -19.46
CA THR A 71 -6.84 -0.78 -19.50
C THR A 71 -7.54 -0.06 -20.64
#